data_AF-A0A2V8ND02-F1
#
_entry.id   AF-A0A2V8ND02-F1
#
_cell.length_a   1.000
_cell.length_b   1.000
_cell.length_c   1.000
_cell.angle_alpha   90.00
_cell.angle_beta   90.00
_cell.angle_gamma   90.00
#
_symmetry.space_group_name_H-M   'P 1'
#
loop_
_entity.id
_entity.type
_entity.pdbx_description
1 polymer ?
#
loop_
_entity_poly.entity_id
_entity_poly.type
_entity_poly.pdbx_seq_one_letter_code
_entity_poly.pdbx_strand_id
1 'polypeptide(L)'
;MHLFIRNLLKLNRGLLDTVLASYSIDARKILVTGFSMGGSGAWHIASKYPERFSAAVPVAGKPPASIEGWRLPVLAIHSRNDEVVPIGPTETRIAELRKSGARAELITVTGITHYETNRFVEGLRRAVPWLKEIWR
;
A
#
# COMPACT_ATOMS: atom_id res chain seq x y z
N MET A 1 -24.89 -32.97 26.98
CA MET A 1 -23.76 -32.20 27.55
C MET A 1 -22.50 -32.43 26.72
N HIS A 2 -22.40 -31.85 25.52
CA HIS A 2 -21.17 -31.83 24.69
C HIS A 2 -21.20 -30.72 23.61
N LEU A 3 -22.10 -29.73 23.77
CA LEU A 3 -22.39 -28.72 22.73
C LEU A 3 -22.11 -27.28 23.21
N PHE A 4 -21.10 -27.06 24.06
CA PHE A 4 -20.88 -25.74 24.65
C PHE A 4 -19.42 -25.26 24.74
N ILE A 5 -18.48 -25.85 23.99
CA ILE A 5 -17.11 -25.34 23.90
C ILE A 5 -16.59 -25.43 22.45
N ARG A 6 -17.18 -24.67 21.53
CA ARG A 6 -16.56 -24.37 20.22
C ARG A 6 -16.57 -22.88 19.84
N ASN A 7 -16.98 -21.99 20.74
CA ASN A 7 -17.18 -20.56 20.46
C ASN A 7 -16.37 -19.59 21.34
N LEU A 8 -15.24 -20.01 21.91
CA LEU A 8 -14.43 -19.15 22.80
C LEU A 8 -13.01 -18.85 22.29
N LEU A 9 -12.70 -19.09 21.01
CA LEU A 9 -11.38 -18.80 20.41
C LEU A 9 -11.39 -17.91 19.15
N LYS A 10 -12.44 -17.12 18.88
CA LYS A 10 -12.54 -16.35 17.62
C LYS A 10 -12.90 -14.86 17.75
N LEU A 11 -12.44 -14.17 18.78
CA LEU A 11 -12.67 -12.71 18.89
C LEU A 11 -11.36 -11.94 19.10
N ASN A 12 -10.50 -11.97 18.08
CA ASN A 12 -9.49 -10.93 17.87
C ASN A 12 -9.19 -10.79 16.37
N ARG A 13 -10.24 -10.62 15.55
CA ARG A 13 -10.11 -10.47 14.10
C ARG A 13 -9.91 -8.99 13.76
N GLY A 14 -8.84 -8.67 13.03
CA GLY A 14 -8.64 -7.33 12.50
C GLY A 14 -9.67 -7.01 11.40
N LEU A 15 -9.82 -5.73 11.04
CA LEU A 15 -10.77 -5.29 10.01
C LEU A 15 -10.69 -6.11 8.72
N LEU A 16 -9.47 -6.35 8.22
CA LEU A 16 -9.25 -7.14 7.00
C LEU A 16 -9.77 -8.58 7.15
N ASP A 17 -9.52 -9.25 8.28
CA ASP A 17 -10.00 -10.62 8.51
C ASP A 17 -11.53 -10.68 8.56
N THR A 18 -12.17 -9.67 9.16
CA THR A 18 -13.63 -9.57 9.23
C THR A 18 -14.24 -9.36 7.85
N VAL A 19 -13.63 -8.53 7.01
CA VAL A 19 -14.07 -8.28 5.64
C VAL A 19 -13.89 -9.53 4.77
N LEU A 20 -12.74 -10.21 4.84
CA LEU A 20 -12.49 -11.44 4.09
C LEU A 20 -13.39 -12.60 4.51
N ALA A 21 -13.83 -12.63 5.77
CA ALA A 21 -14.79 -13.63 6.25
C ALA A 21 -16.24 -13.33 5.84
N SER A 22 -16.57 -12.05 5.59
CA SER A 22 -17.94 -11.60 5.34
C SER A 22 -18.28 -11.52 3.85
N TYR A 23 -17.29 -11.37 2.98
CA TYR A 23 -17.48 -11.10 1.55
C TYR A 23 -16.66 -12.06 0.67
N SER A 24 -17.16 -12.34 -0.53
CA SER A 24 -16.45 -13.14 -1.54
C SER A 24 -15.38 -12.29 -2.24
N ILE A 25 -14.24 -12.13 -1.60
CA ILE A 25 -13.09 -11.35 -2.09
C ILE A 25 -11.98 -12.29 -2.57
N ASP A 26 -11.45 -12.06 -3.77
CA ASP A 26 -10.24 -12.76 -4.24
C ASP A 26 -9.03 -12.25 -3.44
N ALA A 27 -8.50 -13.11 -2.55
CA ALA A 27 -7.38 -12.76 -1.69
C ALA A 27 -6.10 -12.37 -2.46
N ARG A 28 -5.98 -12.79 -3.74
CA ARG A 28 -4.87 -12.44 -4.62
C ARG A 28 -4.98 -11.02 -5.19
N LYS A 29 -6.10 -10.33 -4.97
CA LYS A 29 -6.40 -8.99 -5.49
C LYS A 29 -6.59 -7.94 -4.41
N ILE A 30 -6.09 -8.21 -3.21
CA ILE A 30 -6.09 -7.24 -2.10
C ILE A 30 -4.86 -6.34 -2.26
N LEU A 31 -5.04 -5.02 -2.22
CA LEU A 31 -3.93 -4.05 -2.17
C LEU A 31 -4.04 -3.19 -0.91
N VAL A 32 -2.94 -2.56 -0.51
CA VAL A 32 -2.95 -1.53 0.53
C VAL A 32 -2.57 -0.17 -0.07
N THR A 33 -3.34 0.85 0.28
CA THR A 33 -3.13 2.24 -0.16
C THR A 33 -3.57 3.21 0.94
N GLY A 34 -3.24 4.49 0.75
CA GLY A 34 -3.65 5.59 1.61
C GLY A 34 -2.93 6.87 1.19
N PHE A 35 -3.43 8.00 1.68
CA PHE A 35 -2.88 9.34 1.39
C PHE A 35 -2.19 9.93 2.63
N SER A 36 -1.05 10.60 2.45
CA SER A 36 -0.33 11.30 3.52
C SER A 36 0.03 10.39 4.70
N MET A 37 -0.52 10.63 5.89
CA MET A 37 -0.42 9.71 7.04
C MET A 37 -0.90 8.31 6.68
N GLY A 38 -1.99 8.19 5.91
CA GLY A 38 -2.47 6.91 5.38
C GLY A 38 -1.52 6.30 4.35
N GLY A 39 -0.79 7.11 3.58
CA GLY A 39 0.24 6.64 2.65
C GLY A 39 1.45 6.08 3.38
N SER A 40 1.88 6.75 4.45
CA SER A 40 2.89 6.24 5.39
C SER A 40 2.41 4.95 6.07
N GLY A 41 1.13 4.89 6.43
CA GLY A 41 0.48 3.68 6.95
C GLY A 41 0.49 2.54 5.95
N ALA A 42 0.22 2.80 4.67
CA ALA A 42 0.26 1.80 3.62
C ALA A 42 1.68 1.24 3.43
N TRP A 43 2.70 2.11 3.41
CA TRP A 43 4.10 1.70 3.44
C TRP A 43 4.41 0.80 4.64
N HIS A 44 4.00 1.21 5.85
CA HIS A 44 4.26 0.46 7.08
C HIS A 44 3.59 -0.92 7.08
N ILE A 45 2.29 -0.97 6.76
CA ILE A 45 1.49 -2.20 6.74
C ILE A 45 2.02 -3.17 5.68
N ALA A 46 2.36 -2.67 4.48
CA ALA A 46 2.94 -3.48 3.41
C ALA A 46 4.28 -4.10 3.79
N SER A 47 5.13 -3.37 4.53
CA SER A 47 6.41 -3.89 5.02
C SER A 47 6.23 -4.96 6.08
N LYS A 48 5.27 -4.76 7.01
CA LYS A 48 5.09 -5.63 8.17
C LYS A 48 4.27 -6.88 7.89
N TYR A 49 3.31 -6.79 6.98
CA TYR A 49 2.36 -7.88 6.66
C TYR A 49 2.30 -8.14 5.15
N PRO A 50 3.45 -8.39 4.49
CA PRO A 50 3.50 -8.51 3.03
C PRO A 50 2.66 -9.68 2.49
N GLU A 51 2.44 -10.73 3.28
CA GLU A 51 1.62 -11.89 2.90
C GLU A 51 0.12 -11.59 2.77
N ARG A 52 -0.33 -10.43 3.24
CA ARG A 52 -1.74 -10.03 3.26
C ARG A 52 -2.21 -9.29 2.01
N PHE A 53 -1.26 -8.86 1.18
CA PHE A 53 -1.53 -8.00 0.04
C PHE A 53 -0.84 -8.54 -1.21
N SER A 54 -1.35 -8.14 -2.37
CA SER A 54 -0.77 -8.40 -3.69
C SER A 54 0.12 -7.26 -4.17
N ALA A 55 -0.14 -6.04 -3.68
CA ALA A 55 0.60 -4.83 -4.03
C ALA A 55 0.38 -3.71 -2.99
N ALA A 56 1.29 -2.73 -2.99
CA ALA A 56 1.13 -1.48 -2.25
C ALA A 56 1.09 -0.27 -3.21
N VAL A 57 0.17 0.66 -2.95
CA VAL A 57 0.04 1.94 -3.69
C VAL A 57 0.00 3.11 -2.71
N PRO A 58 1.10 3.44 -2.02
CA PRO A 58 1.14 4.57 -1.09
C PRO A 58 1.12 5.91 -1.85
N VAL A 59 0.32 6.87 -1.37
CA VAL A 59 0.18 8.21 -1.97
C VAL A 59 0.66 9.29 -1.01
N ALA A 60 1.59 10.14 -1.45
CA ALA A 60 2.12 11.29 -0.69
C ALA A 60 2.58 10.92 0.75
N GLY A 61 3.07 9.70 0.95
CA GLY A 61 3.41 9.14 2.26
C GLY A 61 4.91 8.90 2.42
N LYS A 62 5.38 8.87 3.66
CA LYS A 62 6.78 8.60 3.99
C LYS A 62 7.06 7.09 3.96
N PRO A 63 8.04 6.61 3.18
CA PRO A 63 8.44 5.20 3.20
C PRO A 63 9.16 4.80 4.50
N PRO A 64 9.34 3.50 4.77
CA PRO A 64 10.22 3.04 5.84
C PRO A 64 11.66 3.51 5.64
N ALA A 65 12.47 3.43 6.71
CA ALA A 65 13.88 3.82 6.69
C ALA A 65 14.80 2.77 6.04
N SER A 66 14.36 1.53 5.89
CA SER A 66 15.05 0.46 5.16
C SER A 66 14.10 -0.30 4.23
N ILE A 67 14.65 -1.07 3.28
CA ILE A 67 13.91 -2.02 2.43
C ILE A 67 13.84 -3.43 3.03
N GLU A 68 14.39 -3.61 4.23
CA GLU A 68 14.48 -4.91 4.87
C GLU A 68 13.08 -5.52 5.08
N GLY A 69 12.91 -6.78 4.69
CA GLY A 69 11.63 -7.48 4.79
C GLY A 69 10.60 -7.08 3.72
N TRP A 70 10.90 -6.12 2.83
CA TRP A 70 9.98 -5.76 1.76
C TRP A 70 9.87 -6.87 0.71
N ARG A 71 8.64 -7.32 0.42
CA ARG A 71 8.37 -8.44 -0.49
C ARG A 71 7.28 -8.18 -1.52
N LEU A 72 6.67 -6.99 -1.51
CA LEU A 72 5.54 -6.65 -2.36
C LEU A 72 5.94 -5.86 -3.60
N PRO A 73 5.25 -6.03 -4.74
CA PRO A 73 5.22 -5.00 -5.76
C PRO A 73 4.72 -3.67 -5.15
N VAL A 74 5.37 -2.56 -5.51
CA VAL A 74 4.98 -1.23 -5.04
C VAL A 74 4.93 -0.23 -6.19
N LEU A 75 3.88 0.59 -6.22
CA LEU A 75 3.78 1.74 -7.10
C LEU A 75 3.41 2.95 -6.25
N ALA A 76 4.40 3.74 -5.87
CA ALA A 76 4.19 4.95 -5.09
C ALA A 76 3.70 6.09 -6.00
N ILE A 77 2.86 6.98 -5.45
CA ILE A 77 2.40 8.19 -6.14
C ILE A 77 2.79 9.39 -5.29
N HIS A 78 3.57 10.32 -5.82
CA HIS A 78 4.07 11.45 -5.02
C HIS A 78 4.25 12.70 -5.89
N SER A 79 3.92 13.87 -5.33
CA SER A 79 4.18 15.14 -6.01
C SER A 79 5.59 15.65 -5.76
N ARG A 80 6.26 16.17 -6.80
CA ARG A 80 7.54 16.88 -6.63
C ARG A 80 7.36 18.24 -5.91
N ASN A 81 6.13 18.75 -5.89
CA ASN A 81 5.75 20.01 -5.25
C ASN A 81 5.09 19.80 -3.88
N ASP A 82 5.16 18.59 -3.32
CA ASP A 82 4.68 18.30 -1.97
C ASP A 82 5.55 19.03 -0.92
N GLU A 83 4.97 20.03 -0.28
CA GLU A 83 5.60 20.90 0.70
C GLU A 83 5.56 20.34 2.13
N VAL A 84 4.77 19.28 2.38
CA VAL A 84 4.59 18.69 3.71
C VAL A 84 5.38 17.40 3.85
N VAL A 85 5.34 16.54 2.82
CA VAL A 85 6.05 15.27 2.75
C VAL A 85 6.96 15.32 1.53
N PRO A 86 8.25 15.71 1.69
CA PRO A 86 9.18 15.78 0.58
C PRO A 86 9.27 14.45 -0.17
N ILE A 87 9.34 14.50 -1.51
CA ILE A 87 9.39 13.31 -2.37
C ILE A 87 10.71 12.53 -2.27
N GLY A 88 11.81 13.17 -1.88
CA GLY A 88 13.17 12.61 -1.92
C GLY A 88 13.29 11.23 -1.26
N PRO A 89 12.81 11.01 -0.01
CA PRO A 89 12.78 9.69 0.61
C PRO A 89 12.04 8.63 -0.22
N THR A 90 10.95 8.97 -0.89
CA THR A 90 10.21 8.06 -1.78
C THR A 90 11.05 7.70 -3.01
N GLU A 91 11.70 8.68 -3.65
CA GLU A 91 12.62 8.43 -4.77
C GLU A 91 13.75 7.48 -4.37
N THR A 92 14.41 7.76 -3.23
CA THR A 92 15.46 6.89 -2.67
C THR A 92 14.95 5.47 -2.43
N ARG A 93 13.80 5.31 -1.76
CA ARG A 93 13.26 3.99 -1.43
C ARG A 93 12.91 3.17 -2.67
N ILE A 94 12.31 3.81 -3.68
CA ILE A 94 11.97 3.14 -4.94
C ILE A 94 13.25 2.71 -5.68
N ALA A 95 14.29 3.54 -5.69
CA ALA A 95 15.58 3.17 -6.30
C ALA A 95 16.23 1.97 -5.60
N GLU A 96 16.24 1.94 -4.26
CA GLU A 96 16.77 0.82 -3.48
C GLU A 96 16.00 -0.48 -3.72
N LEU A 97 14.67 -0.42 -3.74
CA LEU A 97 13.82 -1.59 -4.05
C LEU A 97 14.03 -2.12 -5.46
N ARG A 98 14.17 -1.24 -6.46
CA ARG A 98 14.52 -1.65 -7.82
C ARG A 98 15.87 -2.36 -7.86
N LYS A 99 16.87 -1.82 -7.15
CA LYS A 99 18.22 -2.39 -7.09
C LYS A 99 18.23 -3.78 -6.42
N SER A 100 17.31 -4.06 -5.49
CA SER A 100 17.16 -5.39 -4.90
C SER A 100 16.34 -6.37 -5.76
N GLY A 101 15.88 -5.96 -6.94
CA GLY A 101 15.08 -6.78 -7.84
C GLY A 101 13.58 -6.77 -7.55
N ALA A 102 13.10 -5.94 -6.61
CA ALA A 102 11.67 -5.80 -6.38
C ALA A 102 11.01 -5.00 -7.52
N ARG A 103 9.76 -5.36 -7.85
CA ARG A 103 8.92 -4.58 -8.76
C ARG A 103 8.47 -3.29 -8.06
N ALA A 104 9.27 -2.24 -8.17
CA ALA A 104 9.01 -0.96 -7.55
C ALA A 104 8.92 0.16 -8.59
N GLU A 105 7.86 0.97 -8.53
CA GLU A 105 7.59 2.06 -9.46
C GLU A 105 7.17 3.35 -8.72
N LEU A 106 7.42 4.49 -9.36
CA LEU A 106 7.04 5.80 -8.86
C LEU A 106 6.32 6.56 -9.97
N ILE A 107 5.08 6.93 -9.69
CA ILE A 107 4.36 7.95 -10.44
C ILE A 107 4.64 9.29 -9.78
N THR A 108 5.50 10.09 -10.42
CA THR A 108 5.66 11.48 -10.05
C THR A 108 4.57 12.32 -10.69
N VAL A 109 3.87 13.10 -9.87
CA VAL A 109 3.01 14.20 -10.33
C VAL A 109 3.69 15.54 -10.04
N THR A 110 3.29 16.59 -10.74
CA THR A 110 3.91 17.92 -10.62
C THR A 110 2.85 19.01 -10.60
N GLY A 111 3.20 20.17 -10.04
CA GLY A 111 2.31 21.30 -9.86
C GLY A 111 1.13 21.03 -8.92
N ILE A 112 1.26 20.04 -8.03
CA ILE A 112 0.25 19.63 -7.04
C ILE A 112 0.87 19.77 -5.65
N THR A 113 0.29 20.58 -4.77
CA THR A 113 0.70 20.68 -3.36
C THR A 113 0.12 19.53 -2.53
N HIS A 114 0.57 19.35 -1.30
CA HIS A 114 0.09 18.27 -0.43
C HIS A 114 -1.42 18.35 -0.16
N TYR A 115 -1.98 19.56 -0.10
CA TYR A 115 -3.39 19.76 0.24
C TYR A 115 -4.35 19.62 -0.96
N GLU A 116 -3.82 19.61 -2.18
CA GLU A 116 -4.59 19.40 -3.42
C GLU A 116 -4.91 17.91 -3.65
N THR A 117 -5.47 17.27 -2.62
CA THR A 117 -5.71 15.81 -2.55
C THR A 117 -6.50 15.27 -3.75
N ASN A 118 -7.48 16.03 -4.24
CA ASN A 118 -8.29 15.67 -5.40
C ASN A 118 -7.47 15.51 -6.69
N ARG A 119 -6.34 16.21 -6.83
CA ARG A 119 -5.51 16.17 -8.04
C ARG A 119 -4.65 14.91 -8.12
N PHE A 120 -4.49 14.16 -7.03
CA PHE A 120 -3.82 12.85 -7.02
C PHE A 120 -4.64 11.75 -7.69
N VAL A 121 -5.93 11.97 -7.99
CA VAL A 121 -6.79 11.00 -8.69
C VAL A 121 -6.21 10.56 -10.02
N GLU A 122 -5.49 11.45 -10.71
CA GLU A 122 -4.86 11.12 -11.98
C GLU A 122 -3.70 10.13 -11.80
N GLY A 123 -2.91 10.28 -10.74
CA GLY A 123 -1.91 9.30 -10.37
C GLY A 123 -2.53 7.93 -10.06
N LEU A 124 -3.66 7.91 -9.36
CA LEU A 124 -4.39 6.68 -9.05
C LEU A 124 -4.93 5.99 -10.30
N ARG A 125 -5.50 6.73 -11.26
CA ARG A 125 -5.97 6.16 -12.54
C ARG A 125 -4.82 5.49 -13.30
N ARG A 126 -3.65 6.11 -13.31
CA ARG A 126 -2.44 5.57 -13.94
C ARG A 126 -1.89 4.32 -13.25
N ALA A 127 -2.25 4.07 -11.99
CA ALA A 127 -1.89 2.83 -11.27
C ALA A 127 -2.75 1.62 -11.70
N VAL A 128 -3.94 1.84 -12.28
CA VAL A 128 -4.89 0.75 -12.59
C VAL A 128 -4.33 -0.27 -13.60
N PRO A 129 -3.71 0.11 -14.73
CA PRO A 129 -3.11 -0.86 -15.64
C PRO A 129 -2.02 -1.71 -14.97
N TRP A 130 -1.19 -1.07 -14.15
CA TRP A 130 -0.13 -1.74 -13.39
C TRP A 130 -0.69 -2.78 -12.40
N LEU A 131 -1.76 -2.44 -11.67
CA LEU A 131 -2.46 -3.39 -10.80
C LEU A 131 -3.06 -4.56 -11.58
N LYS A 132 -3.64 -4.30 -12.75
CA LYS A 132 -4.18 -5.35 -13.61
C LYS A 132 -3.11 -6.35 -14.05
N GLU A 133 -1.86 -5.94 -14.22
CA GLU A 133 -0.76 -6.86 -14.54
C GLU A 133 -0.37 -7.74 -13.35
N ILE A 134 -0.47 -7.22 -12.13
CA ILE A 134 -0.20 -7.99 -10.90
C ILE A 134 -1.30 -9.03 -10.65
N TRP A 135 -2.54 -8.71 -11.02
CA TRP A 135 -3.72 -9.56 -10.78
C TRP A 135 -4.04 -10.54 -11.91
N ARG A 136 -3.16 -10.67 -12.90
CA ARG A 136 -3.27 -11.65 -13.98
C ARG A 136 -3.02 -13.06 -13.49
#